data_AF-A0A834ZWA5-F1
#
_entry.id   AF-A0A834ZWA5-F1
#
_cell.length_a   1.000
_cell.length_b   1.000
_cell.length_c   1.000
_cell.angle_alpha   90.00
_cell.angle_beta   90.00
_cell.angle_gamma   90.00
#
_symmetry.space_group_name_H-M   'P 1'
#
loop_
_entity.id
_entity.type
_entity.pdbx_description
1 polymer ?
#
loop_
_entity_poly.entity_id
_entity_poly.type
_entity_poly.pdbx_seq_one_letter_code
_entity_poly.pdbx_strand_id
1 'polypeptide(L)' 'MLDVGKTLLLKDAPQSKRYRLGFHQPPLNSVNHLHLHCLALPFIPKWKHVKYMSLGPLGGFIDAEKLLEKIKPSTSIH' A
#
# COMPACT_ATOMS: atom_id res chain seq x y z
N MET A 1 -0.86 -10.74 -3.88
CA MET A 1 -0.82 -10.02 -2.60
C MET A 1 -2.03 -9.11 -2.43
N LEU A 2 -2.36 -8.26 -3.42
CA LEU A 2 -3.43 -7.26 -3.30
C LEU A 2 -4.80 -7.84 -2.95
N ASP A 3 -5.27 -8.88 -3.65
CA ASP A 3 -6.58 -9.47 -3.39
C ASP A 3 -6.68 -10.08 -2.00
N VAL A 4 -5.64 -10.81 -1.58
CA VAL A 4 -5.53 -11.33 -0.21
C VAL A 4 -5.62 -10.19 0.81
N GLY A 5 -4.91 -9.08 0.58
CA GLY A 5 -4.96 -7.91 1.45
C GLY A 5 -6.36 -7.28 1.53
N LYS A 6 -7.07 -7.17 0.40
CA LYS A 6 -8.46 -6.68 0.36
C LYS A 6 -9.39 -7.61 1.13
N THR A 7 -9.29 -8.93 0.93
CA THR A 7 -10.10 -9.92 1.64
C THR A 7 -9.89 -9.84 3.15
N LEU A 8 -8.63 -9.74 3.60
CA LEU A 8 -8.31 -9.62 5.03
C LEU A 8 -8.89 -8.34 5.63
N LEU A 9 -8.81 -7.20 4.94
CA LEU A 9 -9.38 -5.94 5.43
C LEU A 9 -10.90 -6.00 5.55
N LEU A 10 -11.59 -6.60 4.58
CA LEU A 10 -13.04 -6.80 4.64
C LEU A 10 -13.45 -7.71 5.80
N LYS A 11 -12.65 -8.75 6.08
CA LYS A 11 -12.90 -9.70 7.15
C LYS A 11 -12.63 -9.12 8.54
N ASP A 12 -11.47 -8.48 8.71
CA ASP A 12 -10.94 -8.12 10.03
C ASP A 12 -11.28 -6.67 10.43
N ALA A 13 -11.62 -5.81 9.48
CA ALA A 13 -12.03 -4.43 9.72
C ALA A 13 -13.30 -4.04 8.93
N PRO A 14 -14.40 -4.81 9.02
CA PRO A 14 -15.59 -4.64 8.16
C PRO A 14 -16.27 -3.28 8.30
N GLN A 15 -16.09 -2.60 9.44
CA GLN A 15 -16.66 -1.29 9.73
C GLN A 15 -15.85 -0.13 9.14
N SER A 16 -14.63 -0.40 8.67
CA SER A 16 -13.78 0.65 8.11
C SER A 16 -14.30 1.05 6.73
N LYS A 17 -14.59 2.35 6.58
CA LYS A 17 -15.09 2.91 5.31
C LYS A 17 -13.98 3.17 4.29
N ARG A 18 -12.72 3.11 4.72
CA ARG A 18 -11.56 3.50 3.91
C ARG A 18 -10.37 2.62 4.23
N TYR A 19 -9.67 2.23 3.18
CA TYR A 19 -8.49 1.39 3.27
C TYR A 19 -7.31 2.04 2.57
N ARG A 20 -6.11 1.59 2.93
CA ARG A 20 -4.89 1.92 2.21
C ARG A 20 -4.04 0.66 2.05
N LEU A 21 -3.70 0.34 0.81
CA LEU A 21 -2.82 -0.78 0.46
C LEU A 21 -1.60 -0.26 -0.27
N GLY A 22 -0.40 -0.74 0.09
CA GLY A 22 0.82 -0.26 -0.55
C GLY A 22 2.11 -0.70 0.09
N PHE A 23 3.20 -0.10 -0.38
CA PHE A 23 4.58 -0.48 -0.08
C PHE A 23 5.40 0.74 0.34
N HIS A 24 6.45 0.54 1.13
CA HIS A 24 7.45 1.58 1.41
C HIS A 24 8.55 1.59 0.34
N GLN A 25 8.93 2.77 -0.14
CA GLN A 25 10.06 3.00 -1.06
C GLN A 25 10.90 4.21 -0.58
N PRO A 26 12.14 4.03 -0.12
CA PRO A 26 12.73 2.74 0.26
C PRO A 26 12.05 2.16 1.51
N PRO A 27 12.21 0.85 1.79
CA PRO A 27 11.71 0.21 3.00
C PRO A 27 12.48 0.68 4.25
N LEU A 28 12.18 1.88 4.76
CA LEU A 28 12.81 2.44 5.96
C LEU A 28 12.41 1.66 7.22
N ASN A 29 13.39 1.15 7.97
CA ASN A 29 13.20 0.37 9.21
C ASN A 29 12.37 -0.92 9.02
N SER A 30 12.41 -1.50 7.83
CA SER A 30 11.73 -2.77 7.50
C SER A 30 12.74 -3.78 6.96
N VAL A 31 12.40 -5.07 7.09
CA VAL A 31 13.18 -6.17 6.49
C VAL A 31 13.32 -5.97 4.98
N ASN A 32 14.42 -6.44 4.39
CA ASN A 32 14.70 -6.28 2.96
C ASN A 32 13.92 -7.29 2.10
N HIS A 33 12.60 -7.31 2.26
CA HIS A 33 11.66 -8.13 1.48
C HIS A 33 10.44 -7.28 1.11
N LEU A 34 9.82 -7.60 -0.03
CA LEU A 34 8.59 -6.94 -0.46
C LEU A 34 7.45 -7.26 0.51
N HIS A 35 6.91 -6.22 1.16
CA HIS A 35 5.83 -6.34 2.13
C HIS A 35 4.66 -5.41 1.77
N LEU A 36 3.52 -6.00 1.46
CA LEU A 36 2.27 -5.25 1.29
C LEU A 36 1.70 -4.86 2.65
N HIS A 37 1.58 -3.56 2.91
CA HIS A 37 0.83 -3.04 4.04
C HIS A 37 -0.67 -3.00 3.70
N CYS A 38 -1.50 -3.55 4.59
CA CYS A 38 -2.96 -3.50 4.50
C CYS A 38 -3.49 -2.71 5.70
N LEU A 39 -3.99 -1.50 5.48
CA LEU A 39 -4.29 -0.54 6.55
C LEU A 39 -5.76 -0.13 6.52
N ALA A 40 -6.52 -0.48 7.56
CA ALA A 40 -7.84 0.09 7.83
C ALA A 40 -7.69 1.50 8.40
N LEU A 41 -8.54 2.43 7.94
CA LEU A 41 -8.49 3.84 8.35
C LEU A 41 -9.69 4.20 9.25
N PRO A 42 -9.57 5.27 10.06
CA PRO A 42 -8.43 6.19 10.19
C PRO A 42 -7.24 5.59 10.96
N PHE A 43 -6.07 6.21 10.84
CA PHE A 43 -4.92 5.87 11.67
C PHE A 43 -5.18 6.22 13.13
N ILE A 44 -4.90 5.27 14.03
CA ILE A 44 -4.97 5.47 15.47
C ILE A 44 -3.62 5.04 16.07
N PRO A 45 -2.85 5.97 16.67
CA PRO A 45 -3.09 7.42 16.73
C PRO A 45 -2.94 8.11 15.36
N LYS A 46 -3.56 9.29 15.20
CA LYS A 46 -3.62 10.02 13.91
C LYS A 46 -2.25 10.33 13.31
N TRP A 47 -1.23 10.62 14.13
CA TRP A 47 0.12 10.97 13.65
C TRP A 47 0.82 9.84 12.89
N LYS A 48 0.37 8.58 13.04
CA LYS A 48 0.90 7.45 12.26
C LYS A 48 0.69 7.60 10.75
N HIS A 49 -0.23 8.48 10.30
CA HIS A 49 -0.43 8.73 8.87
C HIS A 49 0.85 9.17 8.16
N VAL A 50 1.75 9.89 8.84
CA VAL A 50 3.01 10.41 8.28
C VAL A 50 3.89 9.29 7.75
N LYS A 51 4.00 8.17 8.48
CA LYS A 51 4.78 6.99 8.06
C LYS A 51 4.30 6.47 6.69
N TYR A 52 3.00 6.54 6.44
CA TYR A 52 2.38 6.00 5.24
C TYR A 52 2.07 7.08 4.20
N MET A 53 2.67 8.26 4.26
CA MET A 53 2.46 9.30 3.24
C MET A 53 3.25 9.01 1.95
N SER A 54 2.64 9.33 0.80
CA SER A 54 3.35 9.34 -0.46
C SER A 54 4.08 10.67 -0.59
N LEU A 55 5.37 10.65 -0.91
CA LEU A 55 6.19 11.83 -1.17
C LEU A 55 6.51 11.98 -2.66
N GLY A 56 5.73 11.30 -3.52
CA GLY A 56 5.91 11.35 -4.96
C GLY A 56 7.29 10.87 -5.40
N PRO A 57 8.05 11.65 -6.20
CA PRO A 57 9.39 11.29 -6.66
C PRO A 57 10.40 11.05 -5.53
N LEU A 58 10.15 11.62 -4.34
CA LEU A 58 11.02 11.46 -3.17
C LEU A 58 10.80 10.12 -2.42
N GLY A 59 9.85 9.30 -2.88
CA GLY A 59 9.54 7.99 -2.29
C GLY A 59 8.42 8.04 -1.24
N GLY A 60 8.64 7.37 -0.10
CA GLY A 60 7.67 7.21 0.98
C GLY A 60 6.78 5.99 0.77
N PHE A 61 5.46 6.17 0.81
CA PHE A 61 4.49 5.10 0.62
C PHE A 61 3.87 5.14 -0.78
N ILE A 62 3.95 4.02 -1.48
CA ILE A 62 3.42 3.86 -2.83
C ILE A 62 2.17 3.02 -2.78
N ASP A 63 1.10 3.53 -3.38
CA ASP A 63 -0.16 2.83 -3.51
C ASP A 63 -0.02 1.57 -4.37
N ALA A 64 -0.57 0.46 -3.90
CA ALA A 64 -0.40 -0.85 -4.54
C ALA A 64 -1.04 -0.90 -5.93
N GLU A 65 -2.23 -0.32 -6.12
CA GLU A 65 -2.92 -0.34 -7.42
C GLU A 65 -2.20 0.53 -8.42
N LYS A 66 -1.80 1.75 -8.02
CA LYS A 66 -1.00 2.63 -8.88
C LYS A 66 0.33 2.00 -9.30
N LEU A 67 0.97 1.26 -8.38
CA LEU A 67 2.20 0.54 -8.69
C LEU A 67 1.95 -0.57 -9.70
N LEU A 68 0.87 -1.36 -9.51
CA LEU A 68 0.50 -2.41 -10.46
C LEU A 68 0.26 -1.83 -11.86
N GLU A 69 -0.49 -0.75 -11.99
CA GLU A 69 -0.71 -0.07 -13.28
C GLU A 69 0.62 0.36 -13.93
N LYS A 70 1.56 0.87 -13.14
CA LYS A 70 2.88 1.32 -13.63
C LYS A 70 3.77 0.17 -14.12
N ILE A 71 3.69 -1.00 -13.47
CA ILE A 71 4.56 -2.15 -13.79
C ILE A 71 3.89 -3.17 -14.73
N LYS A 72 2.64 -2.91 -15.16
CA LYS A 72 2.00 -3.74 -16.17
C LYS A 72 2.91 -3.82 -17.40
N PRO A 73 3.16 -5.03 -17.94
CA PRO A 73 3.91 -5.16 -19.17
C PRO A 73 3.24 -4.31 -20.25
N SER A 74 4.03 -3.52 -20.97
CA SER A 74 3.55 -2.96 -22.24
C SER A 74 3.18 -4.14 -23.12
N THR A 75 1.92 -4.22 -23.56
CA THR A 75 1.50 -5.14 -24.61
C THR A 75 2.10 -4.68 -25.93
N SER A 76 3.41 -4.77 -26.06
CA SER A 76 4.09 -4.72 -27.36
C SER A 76 3.95 -6.11 -27.96
N ILE A 77 2.77 -6.38 -28.52
CA ILE A 77 2.58 -7.48 -29.46
C ILE A 77 3.27 -7.00 -30.74
N HIS A 78 4.47 -7.52 -30.99
CA HIS A 78 5.08 -7.53 -32.32
C HIS A 78 4.61 -8.77 -33.08
#